data_AF-A0AA48KNP5-F1
#
_entry.id   AF-A0AA48KNP5-F1
#
_cell.length_a   1.000
_cell.length_b   1.000
_cell.length_c   1.000
_cell.angle_alpha   90.00
_cell.angle_beta   90.00
_cell.angle_gamma   90.00
#
_symmetry.space_group_name_H-M   'P 1'
#
loop_
_entity.id
_entity.type
_entity.pdbx_description
1 polymer ?
#
loop_
_entity_poly.entity_id
_entity_poly.type
_entity_poly.pdbx_seq_one_letter_code
_entity_poly.pdbx_strand_id
1 'polypeptide(L)'
;MLIMAGLVFTISPKANAQFFKKLKQQAEEKLLKKANNGIDFVFTENKSGTKEAGDAKGPVTVKNDQDKSASPKAVEQSKTTYNESDYLVYKSPDPAFKDIVIQKQKGLPRFGAVDFYMKRDNPKQVDLSKEAADKRNLTGLGYTGFAHLVRIHMLKEHFKAMDKTALTQQTKGKIIEQEAKSSLAQKVLKEFAFDMGTDALKREYFMNDWSGDGKSPFVRKWGGNQADDFTENERYVSFVDKYLDTILKWSEAFFSDGTEDFQLVHDIKFHGQYDFDKGGFWIQLPLRSKSIKVSSLDYFSEFLPQTPYGQEIANKTSQVEYINGYVLFKIAPEKAEALINDKSVLLQLTMKVRSVFKDFQTDNPFVYGARYSYHFLEPAMELYSNAELTQKIGEIDLQDLIYKGPN
;
A
#
# COMPACT_ATOMS: atom_id res chain seq x y z
N MET A 1 -33.08 28.66 -1.62
CA MET A 1 -33.00 28.78 -0.16
C MET A 1 -32.83 27.38 0.43
N LEU A 2 -31.58 27.00 0.75
CA LEU A 2 -31.16 26.05 1.79
C LEU A 2 -29.68 25.72 1.56
N ILE A 3 -28.84 26.31 2.40
CA ILE A 3 -27.40 26.08 2.47
C ILE A 3 -27.21 24.92 3.46
N MET A 4 -26.69 23.78 2.99
CA MET A 4 -26.24 22.68 3.85
C MET A 4 -24.85 23.02 4.38
N ALA A 5 -24.76 23.38 5.66
CA ALA A 5 -23.53 23.60 6.38
C ALA A 5 -22.84 22.26 6.68
N GLY A 6 -21.68 22.03 6.07
CA GLY A 6 -20.79 20.94 6.44
C GLY A 6 -20.12 21.22 7.78
N LEU A 7 -20.47 20.43 8.79
CA LEU A 7 -19.80 20.42 10.09
C LEU A 7 -18.38 19.83 9.93
N VAL A 8 -17.41 20.72 9.76
CA VAL A 8 -15.99 20.41 9.94
C VAL A 8 -15.75 20.29 11.45
N PHE A 9 -15.56 19.07 11.95
CA PHE A 9 -15.01 18.87 13.29
C PHE A 9 -13.56 19.34 13.32
N THR A 10 -13.35 20.59 13.70
CA THR A 10 -12.05 21.10 14.10
C THR A 10 -11.71 20.51 15.47
N ILE A 11 -10.58 19.82 15.57
CA ILE A 11 -10.02 19.40 16.86
C ILE A 11 -9.72 20.68 17.64
N SER A 12 -10.40 20.87 18.76
CA SER A 12 -10.37 22.10 19.54
C SER A 12 -9.00 22.31 20.21
N PRO A 13 -8.40 23.52 20.11
CA PRO A 13 -7.16 23.87 20.83
C PRO A 13 -7.28 23.77 22.36
N LYS A 14 -8.49 23.68 22.92
CA LYS A 14 -8.73 23.47 24.36
C LYS A 14 -8.32 22.06 24.84
N ALA A 15 -8.35 21.05 23.96
CA ALA A 15 -7.97 19.67 24.31
C ALA A 15 -6.46 19.54 24.59
N ASN A 16 -5.63 20.25 23.83
CA ASN A 16 -4.17 20.26 24.02
C ASN A 16 -3.79 20.94 25.35
N ALA A 17 -4.44 22.05 25.71
CA ALA A 17 -4.17 22.75 26.96
C ALA A 17 -4.45 21.92 28.23
N GLN A 18 -5.48 21.07 28.21
CA GLN A 18 -5.78 20.15 29.31
C GLN A 18 -4.75 19.02 29.43
N PHE A 19 -4.23 18.52 28.31
CA PHE A 19 -3.15 17.54 28.28
C PHE A 19 -1.88 18.11 28.93
N PHE A 20 -1.43 19.31 28.53
CA PHE A 20 -0.26 19.98 29.15
C PHE A 20 -0.44 20.22 30.64
N LYS A 21 -1.65 20.63 31.07
CA LYS A 21 -1.94 20.85 32.49
C LYS A 21 -1.80 19.55 33.31
N LYS A 22 -2.34 18.44 32.82
CA LYS A 22 -2.23 17.13 33.49
C LYS A 22 -0.81 16.59 33.48
N LEU A 23 -0.09 16.72 32.36
CA LEU A 23 1.29 16.25 32.24
C LEU A 23 2.23 17.03 33.16
N LYS A 24 2.06 18.36 33.23
CA LYS A 24 2.76 19.21 34.18
C LYS A 24 2.45 18.84 35.63
N GLN A 25 1.18 18.64 35.99
CA GLN A 25 0.79 18.21 37.34
C GLN A 25 1.40 16.85 37.73
N GLN A 26 1.41 15.86 36.85
CA GLN A 26 2.02 14.56 37.14
C GLN A 26 3.55 14.61 37.18
N ALA A 27 4.19 15.45 36.36
CA ALA A 27 5.63 15.70 36.44
C ALA A 27 5.99 16.36 37.78
N GLU A 28 5.20 17.33 38.22
CA GLU A 28 5.32 17.96 39.53
C GLU A 28 5.09 16.95 40.67
N GLU A 29 4.09 16.07 40.58
CA GLU A 29 3.85 15.01 41.56
C GLU A 29 4.97 13.95 41.59
N LYS A 30 5.54 13.57 40.44
CA LYS A 30 6.70 12.65 40.37
C LYS A 30 7.96 13.30 40.90
N LEU A 31 8.16 14.60 40.67
CA LEU A 31 9.25 15.37 41.26
C LEU A 31 9.06 15.52 42.77
N LEU A 32 7.84 15.75 43.26
CA LEU A 32 7.51 15.80 44.68
C LEU A 32 7.69 14.43 45.35
N LYS A 33 7.32 13.32 44.69
CA LYS A 33 7.60 11.97 45.18
C LYS A 33 9.11 11.64 45.17
N LYS A 34 9.87 12.09 44.17
CA LYS A 34 11.34 11.95 44.15
C LYS A 34 12.03 12.87 45.17
N ALA A 35 11.51 14.07 45.40
CA ALA A 35 12.01 14.98 46.42
C ALA A 35 11.71 14.45 47.82
N ASN A 36 10.50 13.94 48.07
CA ASN A 36 10.15 13.32 49.36
C ASN A 36 10.90 12.00 49.61
N ASN A 37 11.33 11.28 48.57
CA ASN A 37 12.18 10.10 48.69
C ASN A 37 13.69 10.43 48.66
N GLY A 38 14.07 11.71 48.54
CA GLY A 38 15.44 12.18 48.36
C GLY A 38 15.96 13.09 49.49
N ILE A 39 15.17 13.38 50.52
CA ILE A 39 15.63 14.10 51.73
C ILE A 39 16.17 13.08 52.74
N ASP A 40 17.19 12.34 52.31
CA ASP A 40 18.11 11.64 53.19
C ASP A 40 19.42 11.38 52.43
N PHE A 41 20.04 12.43 51.87
CA PHE A 41 21.49 12.44 51.63
C PHE A 41 22.01 13.86 51.35
N VAL A 42 22.50 14.50 52.43
CA VAL A 42 23.76 15.25 52.50
C VAL A 42 23.98 16.43 51.53
N PHE A 43 23.93 17.63 52.13
CA PHE A 43 24.71 18.82 51.78
C PHE A 43 26.17 18.49 51.45
N THR A 44 26.67 18.90 50.29
CA THR A 44 28.00 19.54 50.18
C THR A 44 28.16 20.25 48.84
N GLU A 45 28.60 21.50 48.95
CA GLU A 45 29.00 22.41 47.87
C GLU A 45 30.18 21.84 47.05
N ASN A 46 30.24 22.15 45.74
CA ASN A 46 31.18 23.17 45.27
C ASN A 46 31.12 23.46 43.76
N LYS A 47 31.48 24.71 43.45
CA LYS A 47 31.49 25.41 42.16
C LYS A 47 32.75 25.15 41.32
N SER A 48 32.65 25.64 40.07
CA SER A 48 33.71 26.11 39.13
C SER A 48 34.35 25.03 38.23
N GLY A 49 34.74 25.27 36.98
CA GLY A 49 34.69 26.43 36.09
C GLY A 49 35.39 26.14 34.74
N THR A 50 34.85 26.72 33.66
CA THR A 50 35.48 27.36 32.46
C THR A 50 36.64 26.77 31.60
N LYS A 51 36.49 27.00 30.27
CA LYS A 51 37.44 27.43 29.19
C LYS A 51 38.05 26.39 28.22
N GLU A 52 37.72 26.47 26.91
CA GLU A 52 38.41 27.10 25.74
C GLU A 52 39.39 26.10 25.06
N ALA A 53 39.26 25.70 23.78
CA ALA A 53 39.38 26.38 22.47
C ALA A 53 40.70 25.96 21.75
N GLY A 54 40.66 25.69 20.44
CA GLY A 54 41.89 25.47 19.64
C GLY A 54 41.67 24.91 18.23
N ASP A 55 41.78 25.80 17.23
CA ASP A 55 41.80 25.62 15.77
C ASP A 55 42.98 24.78 15.22
N ALA A 56 42.85 24.20 14.01
CA ALA A 56 43.70 24.51 12.83
C ALA A 56 43.51 23.59 11.59
N LYS A 57 43.05 24.19 10.49
CA LYS A 57 43.49 24.17 9.06
C LYS A 57 43.87 22.84 8.32
N GLY A 58 43.23 22.64 7.14
CA GLY A 58 43.48 21.63 6.07
C GLY A 58 44.77 21.84 5.25
N PRO A 59 44.84 21.70 3.89
CA PRO A 59 43.96 21.09 2.86
C PRO A 59 44.72 20.20 1.80
N VAL A 60 44.04 19.47 0.89
CA VAL A 60 44.64 18.91 -0.36
C VAL A 60 43.54 18.76 -1.45
N THR A 61 43.47 19.64 -2.46
CA THR A 61 44.02 19.57 -3.85
C THR A 61 43.12 18.88 -4.90
N VAL A 62 42.73 19.66 -5.91
CA VAL A 62 41.99 19.33 -7.13
C VAL A 62 42.96 19.18 -8.31
N LYS A 63 42.67 18.28 -9.26
CA LYS A 63 43.21 18.32 -10.65
C LYS A 63 42.14 17.91 -11.68
N ASN A 64 42.11 18.69 -12.78
CA ASN A 64 41.41 18.48 -14.06
C ASN A 64 42.13 17.37 -14.91
N ASP A 65 41.75 16.93 -16.13
CA ASP A 65 41.11 17.53 -17.32
C ASP A 65 40.62 16.41 -18.31
N GLN A 66 39.63 16.78 -19.15
CA GLN A 66 39.31 16.46 -20.59
C GLN A 66 39.88 15.18 -21.28
N ASP A 67 39.24 14.49 -22.25
CA ASP A 67 38.55 14.97 -23.47
C ASP A 67 37.88 13.82 -24.29
N LYS A 68 36.89 14.19 -25.14
CA LYS A 68 36.45 13.68 -26.48
C LYS A 68 35.74 12.32 -26.77
N SER A 69 34.53 12.52 -27.32
CA SER A 69 34.04 12.12 -28.68
C SER A 69 33.18 10.85 -28.87
N ALA A 70 32.14 11.04 -29.71
CA ALA A 70 30.87 10.33 -29.81
C ALA A 70 30.74 9.38 -31.01
N SER A 71 29.81 8.40 -30.92
CA SER A 71 28.84 7.88 -31.93
C SER A 71 28.19 6.57 -31.45
N PRO A 72 27.07 6.09 -32.01
CA PRO A 72 25.73 6.67 -32.19
C PRO A 72 24.69 6.04 -31.23
N LYS A 73 23.61 6.78 -30.94
CA LYS A 73 22.56 6.43 -29.96
C LYS A 73 21.82 5.13 -30.32
N ALA A 74 22.08 4.07 -29.55
CA ALA A 74 21.06 3.07 -29.27
C ALA A 74 19.92 3.78 -28.51
N VAL A 75 18.66 3.47 -28.86
CA VAL A 75 17.50 3.92 -28.11
C VAL A 75 17.58 3.26 -26.74
N GLU A 76 18.17 3.97 -25.77
CA GLU A 76 18.08 3.62 -24.36
C GLU A 76 16.60 3.61 -24.00
N GLN A 77 16.07 2.40 -23.80
CA GLN A 77 15.00 2.21 -22.83
C GLN A 77 15.44 2.96 -21.58
N SER A 78 14.65 3.94 -21.16
CA SER A 78 14.91 4.73 -19.97
C SER A 78 15.18 3.77 -18.81
N LYS A 79 16.46 3.55 -18.48
CA LYS A 79 16.86 2.89 -17.25
C LYS A 79 16.45 3.84 -16.14
N THR A 80 15.25 3.66 -15.65
CA THR A 80 14.82 4.25 -14.39
C THR A 80 15.73 3.64 -13.35
N THR A 81 16.72 4.40 -12.89
CA THR A 81 17.62 3.98 -11.82
C THR A 81 16.81 3.98 -10.53
N TYR A 82 16.26 2.81 -10.17
CA TYR A 82 15.54 2.64 -8.92
C TYR A 82 16.55 2.55 -7.78
N ASN A 83 16.22 3.16 -6.63
CA ASN A 83 16.83 2.70 -5.39
C ASN A 83 16.18 1.35 -5.05
N GLU A 84 16.87 0.24 -5.34
CA GLU A 84 16.35 -1.12 -5.18
C GLU A 84 15.96 -1.46 -3.73
N SER A 85 16.37 -0.64 -2.75
CA SER A 85 16.02 -0.83 -1.34
C SER A 85 14.52 -0.65 -1.05
N ASP A 86 13.80 0.14 -1.85
CA ASP A 86 12.45 0.61 -1.47
C ASP A 86 11.32 -0.15 -2.17
N TYR A 87 11.66 -0.94 -3.20
CA TYR A 87 10.69 -1.63 -4.06
C TYR A 87 10.95 -3.13 -4.17
N LEU A 88 9.87 -3.88 -4.40
CA LEU A 88 9.91 -5.19 -5.02
C LEU A 88 9.67 -5.02 -6.52
N VAL A 89 10.54 -5.64 -7.32
CA VAL A 89 10.48 -5.58 -8.77
C VAL A 89 10.31 -6.99 -9.31
N TYR A 90 9.18 -7.25 -9.95
CA TYR A 90 8.93 -8.49 -10.68
C TYR A 90 9.18 -8.21 -12.16
N LYS A 91 10.28 -8.78 -12.65
CA LYS A 91 10.73 -8.58 -14.03
C LYS A 91 9.76 -9.22 -15.01
N SER A 92 9.43 -8.47 -16.06
CA SER A 92 8.70 -9.04 -17.18
C SER A 92 9.57 -10.09 -17.88
N PRO A 93 9.02 -11.27 -18.23
CA PRO A 93 9.73 -12.26 -19.04
C PRO A 93 9.84 -11.84 -20.51
N ASP A 94 9.12 -10.80 -20.95
CA ASP A 94 9.11 -10.32 -22.33
C ASP A 94 9.20 -8.78 -22.39
N PRO A 95 10.07 -8.20 -23.24
CA PRO A 95 10.27 -6.75 -23.31
C PRO A 95 9.04 -5.97 -23.81
N ALA A 96 8.02 -6.64 -24.34
CA ALA A 96 6.78 -6.01 -24.76
C ALA A 96 5.93 -5.54 -23.57
N PHE A 97 6.18 -6.05 -22.35
CA PHE A 97 5.50 -5.65 -21.12
C PHE A 97 6.44 -4.93 -20.15
N LYS A 98 5.85 -4.06 -19.34
CA LYS A 98 6.54 -3.31 -18.28
C LYS A 98 6.76 -4.22 -17.06
N ASP A 99 7.87 -4.01 -16.37
CA ASP A 99 8.12 -4.61 -15.05
C ASP A 99 7.03 -4.18 -14.05
N ILE A 100 6.70 -5.06 -13.10
CA ILE A 100 5.80 -4.76 -12.00
C ILE A 100 6.64 -4.26 -10.82
N VAL A 101 6.40 -3.02 -10.39
CA VAL A 101 7.14 -2.40 -9.29
C VAL A 101 6.17 -2.00 -8.18
N ILE A 102 6.28 -2.63 -7.02
CA ILE A 102 5.44 -2.34 -5.85
C ILE A 102 6.31 -1.93 -4.67
N GLN A 103 5.73 -1.20 -3.71
CA GLN A 103 6.46 -0.85 -2.50
C GLN A 103 6.66 -2.10 -1.64
N LYS A 104 7.77 -2.12 -0.91
CA LYS A 104 8.05 -3.21 0.02
C LYS A 104 8.31 -2.69 1.42
N GLN A 105 8.02 -3.52 2.40
CA GLN A 105 8.41 -3.31 3.78
C GLN A 105 8.96 -4.63 4.31
N LYS A 106 10.14 -4.61 4.93
CA LYS A 106 10.79 -5.82 5.48
C LYS A 106 10.86 -6.99 4.48
N GLY A 107 11.16 -6.69 3.22
CA GLY A 107 11.30 -7.69 2.15
C GLY A 107 9.98 -8.24 1.60
N LEU A 108 8.83 -7.81 2.11
CA LEU A 108 7.50 -8.26 1.67
C LEU A 108 6.75 -7.15 0.94
N PRO A 109 5.83 -7.50 0.04
CA PRO A 109 4.96 -6.55 -0.63
C PRO A 109 4.12 -5.75 0.36
N ARG A 110 4.15 -4.42 0.23
CA ARG A 110 3.35 -3.49 1.05
C ARG A 110 1.97 -3.32 0.41
N PHE A 111 0.92 -3.62 1.16
CA PHE A 111 -0.47 -3.41 0.73
C PHE A 111 -1.25 -2.60 1.78
N GLY A 112 -2.39 -2.05 1.39
CA GLY A 112 -3.14 -1.12 2.22
C GLY A 112 -2.68 0.31 2.04
N ALA A 113 -2.43 1.05 3.11
CA ALA A 113 -1.89 2.39 3.02
C ALA A 113 -0.47 2.34 2.43
N VAL A 114 -0.31 2.83 1.20
CA VAL A 114 0.98 2.96 0.51
C VAL A 114 1.53 4.37 0.68
N ASP A 115 2.84 4.54 0.49
CA ASP A 115 3.42 5.87 0.43
C ASP A 115 3.02 6.56 -0.88
N PHE A 116 2.17 7.58 -0.78
CA PHE A 116 1.75 8.39 -1.93
C PHE A 116 2.73 9.55 -2.21
N TYR A 117 3.89 9.58 -1.54
CA TYR A 117 4.88 10.63 -1.62
C TYR A 117 4.23 11.97 -1.31
N MET A 118 3.67 12.05 -0.10
CA MET A 118 3.10 13.28 0.44
C MET A 118 4.23 14.26 0.80
N LYS A 119 3.93 15.55 0.87
CA LYS A 119 4.91 16.55 1.31
C LYS A 119 5.30 16.29 2.77
N ARG A 120 6.61 16.32 3.06
CA ARG A 120 7.13 16.10 4.43
C ARG A 120 6.61 17.11 5.45
N ASP A 121 6.52 18.37 5.07
CA ASP A 121 6.07 19.47 5.93
C ASP A 121 4.53 19.51 6.06
N ASN A 122 3.81 18.87 5.14
CA ASN A 122 2.36 18.77 5.17
C ASN A 122 1.88 17.43 4.57
N PRO A 123 1.81 16.35 5.36
CA PRO A 123 1.47 15.00 4.88
C PRO A 123 0.02 14.87 4.37
N LYS A 124 -0.77 15.96 4.43
CA LYS A 124 -2.12 16.03 3.84
C LYS A 124 -2.12 16.48 2.37
N GLN A 125 -0.96 16.90 1.86
CA GLN A 125 -0.80 17.34 0.48
C GLN A 125 0.15 16.40 -0.26
N VAL A 126 -0.26 16.01 -1.45
CA VAL A 126 0.56 15.24 -2.38
C VAL A 126 1.75 16.10 -2.84
N ASP A 127 2.94 15.52 -2.89
CA ASP A 127 4.07 16.18 -3.55
C ASP A 127 3.84 16.17 -5.06
N LEU A 128 3.73 17.36 -5.66
CA LEU A 128 3.50 17.56 -7.08
C LEU A 128 4.79 17.63 -7.90
N SER A 129 5.95 17.39 -7.26
CA SER A 129 7.21 17.23 -7.97
C SER A 129 7.11 16.13 -9.03
N LYS A 130 7.84 16.31 -10.14
CA LYS A 130 7.88 15.32 -11.23
C LYS A 130 8.35 13.95 -10.70
N GLU A 131 9.37 13.95 -9.84
CA GLU A 131 9.89 12.71 -9.24
C GLU A 131 8.83 11.96 -8.42
N ALA A 132 8.08 12.67 -7.57
CA ALA A 132 7.01 12.05 -6.78
C ALA A 132 5.86 11.56 -7.68
N ALA A 133 5.52 12.30 -8.73
CA ALA A 133 4.54 11.87 -9.72
C ALA A 133 4.98 10.60 -10.47
N ASP A 134 6.25 10.54 -10.90
CA ASP A 134 6.81 9.38 -11.58
C ASP A 134 6.79 8.14 -10.67
N LYS A 135 7.17 8.28 -9.39
CA LYS A 135 7.09 7.18 -8.40
C LYS A 135 5.67 6.72 -8.12
N ARG A 136 4.69 7.64 -8.01
CA ARG A 136 3.27 7.27 -7.86
C ARG A 136 2.75 6.53 -9.08
N ASN A 137 3.06 7.01 -10.29
CA ASN A 137 2.62 6.38 -11.53
C ASN A 137 3.23 4.98 -11.67
N LEU A 138 4.51 4.84 -11.35
CA LEU A 138 5.23 3.57 -11.36
C LEU A 138 4.59 2.55 -10.41
N THR A 139 4.44 2.92 -9.14
CA THR A 139 3.88 2.02 -8.12
C THR A 139 2.39 1.73 -8.35
N GLY A 140 1.61 2.73 -8.74
CA GLY A 140 0.20 2.56 -9.10
C GLY A 140 0.00 1.60 -10.27
N LEU A 141 0.85 1.69 -11.29
CA LEU A 141 0.87 0.73 -12.40
C LEU A 141 1.32 -0.66 -11.92
N GLY A 142 2.32 -0.73 -11.04
CA GLY A 142 2.77 -1.98 -10.44
C GLY A 142 1.67 -2.71 -9.67
N TYR A 143 0.91 -2.04 -8.80
CA TYR A 143 -0.23 -2.66 -8.11
C TYR A 143 -1.30 -3.15 -9.09
N THR A 144 -1.53 -2.41 -10.19
CA THR A 144 -2.45 -2.84 -11.25
C THR A 144 -1.94 -4.10 -11.97
N GLY A 145 -0.65 -4.16 -12.30
CA GLY A 145 -0.03 -5.32 -12.92
C GLY A 145 -0.01 -6.54 -12.01
N PHE A 146 0.34 -6.35 -10.73
CA PHE A 146 0.25 -7.38 -9.69
C PHE A 146 -1.17 -7.96 -9.68
N ALA A 147 -2.17 -7.08 -9.68
CA ALA A 147 -3.56 -7.50 -9.63
C ALA A 147 -3.99 -8.31 -10.85
N HIS A 148 -3.56 -7.90 -12.04
CA HIS A 148 -3.85 -8.63 -13.27
C HIS A 148 -3.21 -10.02 -13.28
N LEU A 149 -1.93 -10.15 -12.91
CA LEU A 149 -1.26 -11.46 -12.91
C LEU A 149 -1.91 -12.44 -11.94
N VAL A 150 -2.23 -12.00 -10.73
CA VAL A 150 -2.95 -12.88 -9.79
C VAL A 150 -4.33 -13.24 -10.33
N ARG A 151 -5.06 -12.29 -10.92
CA ARG A 151 -6.36 -12.58 -11.53
C ARG A 151 -6.24 -13.59 -12.68
N ILE A 152 -5.23 -13.48 -13.53
CA ILE A 152 -4.95 -14.43 -14.62
C ILE A 152 -4.69 -15.83 -14.04
N HIS A 153 -3.83 -15.93 -13.03
CA HIS A 153 -3.51 -17.20 -12.39
C HIS A 153 -4.76 -17.86 -11.77
N MET A 154 -5.56 -17.09 -11.05
CA MET A 154 -6.81 -17.57 -10.45
C MET A 154 -7.85 -18.01 -11.50
N LEU A 155 -7.86 -17.37 -12.67
CA LEU A 155 -8.73 -17.71 -13.78
C LEU A 155 -8.14 -18.78 -14.71
N LYS A 156 -7.15 -19.56 -14.29
CA LYS A 156 -6.50 -20.61 -15.12
C LYS A 156 -7.48 -21.52 -15.87
N GLU A 157 -8.58 -21.94 -15.23
CA GLU A 157 -9.60 -22.77 -15.88
C GLU A 157 -10.41 -22.01 -16.95
N HIS A 158 -10.56 -20.69 -16.80
CA HIS A 158 -11.18 -19.84 -17.81
C HIS A 158 -10.25 -19.64 -19.00
N PHE A 159 -8.95 -19.45 -18.74
CA PHE A 159 -7.93 -19.36 -19.79
C PHE A 159 -7.76 -20.67 -20.56
N LYS A 160 -7.99 -21.83 -19.93
CA LYS A 160 -8.10 -23.13 -20.64
C LYS A 160 -9.33 -23.21 -21.55
N ALA A 161 -10.45 -22.64 -21.11
CA ALA A 161 -11.71 -22.60 -21.86
C ALA A 161 -11.78 -21.45 -22.89
N MET A 162 -10.77 -20.58 -22.92
CA MET A 162 -10.73 -19.40 -23.77
C MET A 162 -10.63 -19.79 -25.25
N ASP A 163 -11.52 -19.24 -26.08
CA ASP A 163 -11.40 -19.32 -27.53
C ASP A 163 -10.20 -18.47 -27.97
N LYS A 164 -9.17 -19.14 -28.49
CA LYS A 164 -7.91 -18.51 -28.92
C LYS A 164 -7.95 -18.03 -30.37
N THR A 165 -8.96 -18.45 -31.13
CA THR A 165 -9.06 -18.24 -32.58
C THR A 165 -10.05 -17.14 -32.95
N ALA A 166 -10.92 -16.75 -32.03
CA ALA A 166 -11.83 -15.63 -32.24
C ALA A 166 -12.25 -14.94 -30.94
N LEU A 167 -12.69 -13.70 -31.06
CA LEU A 167 -13.39 -12.99 -30.00
C LEU A 167 -14.73 -13.67 -29.71
N THR A 168 -14.98 -13.95 -28.43
CA THR A 168 -16.18 -14.69 -28.01
C THR A 168 -17.41 -13.81 -28.12
N GLN A 169 -18.36 -14.24 -28.94
CA GLN A 169 -19.69 -13.64 -29.05
C GLN A 169 -20.63 -14.28 -28.04
N GLN A 170 -21.35 -13.48 -27.25
CA GLN A 170 -22.32 -13.98 -26.28
C GLN A 170 -23.68 -14.24 -26.94
N THR A 171 -24.22 -15.43 -26.72
CA THR A 171 -25.58 -15.75 -27.17
C THR A 171 -26.61 -14.95 -26.38
N LYS A 172 -27.34 -14.05 -27.06
CA LYS A 172 -28.32 -13.18 -26.43
C LYS A 172 -29.42 -13.99 -25.72
N GLY A 173 -29.71 -13.62 -24.48
CA GLY A 173 -30.81 -14.22 -23.69
C GLY A 173 -30.51 -15.59 -23.09
N LYS A 174 -29.28 -16.11 -23.22
CA LYS A 174 -28.88 -17.40 -22.63
C LYS A 174 -27.50 -17.29 -21.98
N ILE A 175 -27.34 -17.87 -20.80
CA ILE A 175 -26.03 -18.02 -20.16
C ILE A 175 -25.45 -19.35 -20.62
N ILE A 176 -24.39 -19.29 -21.43
CA ILE A 176 -23.60 -20.45 -21.85
C ILE A 176 -22.27 -20.37 -21.11
N GLU A 177 -21.99 -21.37 -20.26
CA GLU A 177 -20.84 -21.36 -19.36
C GLU A 177 -19.51 -21.20 -20.10
N GLN A 178 -19.34 -21.89 -21.23
CA GLN A 178 -18.12 -21.82 -22.03
C GLN A 178 -17.90 -20.42 -22.62
N GLU A 179 -18.96 -19.80 -23.15
CA GLU A 179 -18.92 -18.41 -23.66
C GLU A 179 -18.61 -17.43 -22.52
N ALA A 180 -19.20 -17.62 -21.35
CA ALA A 180 -18.95 -16.78 -20.18
C ALA A 180 -17.48 -16.87 -19.73
N LYS A 181 -16.94 -18.10 -19.62
CA LYS A 181 -15.54 -18.33 -19.26
C LYS A 181 -14.58 -17.70 -20.26
N SER A 182 -14.80 -17.96 -21.54
CA SER A 182 -13.97 -17.44 -22.61
C SER A 182 -14.02 -15.91 -22.68
N SER A 183 -15.22 -15.33 -22.68
CA SER A 183 -15.41 -13.87 -22.71
C SER A 183 -14.72 -13.17 -21.54
N LEU A 184 -14.78 -13.74 -20.33
CA LEU A 184 -14.09 -13.19 -19.17
C LEU A 184 -12.57 -13.29 -19.30
N ALA A 185 -12.04 -14.44 -19.72
CA ALA A 185 -10.59 -14.61 -19.94
C ALA A 185 -10.06 -13.62 -20.97
N GLN A 186 -10.77 -13.46 -22.10
CA GLN A 186 -10.44 -12.49 -23.15
C GLN A 186 -10.45 -11.04 -22.63
N LYS A 187 -11.44 -10.69 -21.80
CA LYS A 187 -11.51 -9.37 -21.15
C LYS A 187 -10.30 -9.12 -20.25
N VAL A 188 -9.99 -10.06 -19.36
CA VAL A 188 -8.85 -9.94 -18.43
C VAL A 188 -7.53 -9.85 -19.18
N LEU A 189 -7.35 -10.66 -20.23
CA LEU A 189 -6.17 -10.61 -21.10
C LEU A 189 -6.02 -9.23 -21.76
N LYS A 190 -7.11 -8.68 -22.29
CA LYS A 190 -7.11 -7.34 -22.90
C LYS A 190 -6.74 -6.25 -21.90
N GLU A 191 -7.30 -6.31 -20.69
CA GLU A 191 -7.00 -5.35 -19.62
C GLU A 191 -5.52 -5.41 -19.22
N PHE A 192 -4.98 -6.61 -19.00
CA PHE A 192 -3.56 -6.82 -18.73
C PHE A 192 -2.68 -6.27 -19.87
N ALA A 193 -2.96 -6.65 -21.11
CA ALA A 193 -2.19 -6.25 -22.29
C ALA A 193 -2.19 -4.72 -22.46
N PHE A 194 -3.34 -4.07 -22.25
CA PHE A 194 -3.44 -2.63 -22.34
C PHE A 194 -2.72 -1.92 -21.20
N ASP A 195 -2.85 -2.38 -19.97
CA ASP A 195 -2.27 -1.69 -18.81
C ASP A 195 -0.74 -1.91 -18.75
N MET A 196 -0.31 -3.16 -18.88
CA MET A 196 1.08 -3.59 -18.73
C MET A 196 1.91 -3.53 -20.02
N GLY A 197 1.26 -3.39 -21.18
CA GLY A 197 1.95 -3.20 -22.44
C GLY A 197 2.86 -1.96 -22.44
N THR A 198 4.03 -2.09 -23.04
CA THR A 198 4.85 -0.94 -23.46
C THR A 198 4.11 -0.12 -24.51
N ASP A 199 4.53 1.13 -24.73
CA ASP A 199 3.91 1.97 -25.76
C ASP A 199 4.06 1.35 -27.16
N ALA A 200 5.12 0.58 -27.42
CA ALA A 200 5.28 -0.18 -28.66
C ALA A 200 4.18 -1.24 -28.82
N LEU A 201 3.92 -2.04 -27.78
CA LEU A 201 2.83 -3.02 -27.78
C LEU A 201 1.46 -2.32 -27.93
N LYS A 202 1.24 -1.19 -27.24
CA LYS A 202 -0.01 -0.44 -27.36
C LYS A 202 -0.22 0.13 -28.77
N ARG A 203 0.84 0.58 -29.43
CA ARG A 203 0.78 1.00 -30.85
C ARG A 203 0.39 -0.16 -31.77
N GLU A 204 0.89 -1.37 -31.52
CA GLU A 204 0.63 -2.54 -32.36
C GLU A 204 -0.81 -3.08 -32.20
N TYR A 205 -1.35 -3.10 -30.97
CA TYR A 205 -2.62 -3.80 -30.68
C TYR A 205 -3.79 -2.90 -30.25
N PHE A 206 -3.55 -1.65 -29.87
CA PHE A 206 -4.54 -0.77 -29.23
C PHE A 206 -4.62 0.64 -29.85
N MET A 207 -3.96 0.85 -30.98
CA MET A 207 -3.97 2.09 -31.74
C MET A 207 -4.42 1.80 -33.17
N ASN A 208 -5.31 2.66 -33.67
CA ASN A 208 -5.70 2.66 -35.07
C ASN A 208 -5.17 3.94 -35.72
N ASP A 209 -4.01 3.88 -36.36
CA ASP A 209 -3.36 5.08 -36.90
C ASP A 209 -3.74 5.35 -38.36
N TRP A 210 -5.02 5.66 -38.59
CA TRP A 210 -5.54 5.95 -39.92
C TRP A 210 -4.87 7.14 -40.61
N SER A 211 -4.39 8.13 -39.83
CA SER A 211 -3.66 9.29 -40.32
C SER A 211 -2.19 9.00 -40.63
N GLY A 212 -1.63 7.90 -40.14
CA GLY A 212 -0.21 7.55 -40.26
C GLY A 212 0.73 8.53 -39.53
N ASP A 213 0.21 9.42 -38.69
CA ASP A 213 0.98 10.45 -37.99
C ASP A 213 1.38 10.02 -36.56
N GLY A 214 0.99 8.83 -36.13
CA GLY A 214 1.32 8.23 -34.85
C GLY A 214 0.67 8.90 -33.64
N LYS A 215 -0.32 9.78 -33.86
CA LYS A 215 -0.97 10.60 -32.81
C LYS A 215 -2.32 10.07 -32.36
N SER A 216 -2.80 8.99 -32.98
CA SER A 216 -4.05 8.36 -32.59
C SER A 216 -3.98 7.89 -31.12
N PRO A 217 -5.03 8.14 -30.31
CA PRO A 217 -4.99 7.78 -28.90
C PRO A 217 -5.05 6.26 -28.72
N PHE A 218 -4.36 5.76 -27.69
CA PHE A 218 -4.56 4.39 -27.24
C PHE A 218 -5.93 4.25 -26.59
N VAL A 219 -6.70 3.27 -27.03
CA VAL A 219 -7.98 2.91 -26.41
C VAL A 219 -7.98 1.45 -26.02
N ARG A 220 -8.73 1.10 -24.97
CA ARG A 220 -8.81 -0.28 -24.45
C ARG A 220 -9.72 -1.18 -25.31
N LYS A 221 -9.49 -1.17 -26.62
CA LYS A 221 -10.16 -1.94 -27.67
C LYS A 221 -9.09 -2.50 -28.61
N TRP A 222 -9.18 -3.78 -28.97
CA TRP A 222 -8.23 -4.36 -29.93
C TRP A 222 -8.34 -3.64 -31.27
N GLY A 223 -7.21 -3.38 -31.92
CA GLY A 223 -7.14 -2.59 -33.14
C GLY A 223 -7.33 -1.08 -32.95
N GLY A 224 -7.65 -0.60 -31.75
CA GLY A 224 -7.76 0.82 -31.44
C GLY A 224 -9.12 1.45 -31.78
N ASN A 225 -9.14 2.79 -31.85
CA ASN A 225 -10.37 3.54 -32.02
C ASN A 225 -11.00 3.25 -33.38
N GLN A 226 -12.32 3.04 -33.42
CA GLN A 226 -13.07 2.76 -34.65
C GLN A 226 -12.60 1.55 -35.47
N ALA A 227 -11.82 0.62 -34.88
CA ALA A 227 -11.53 -0.67 -35.50
C ALA A 227 -12.84 -1.44 -35.78
N ASP A 228 -12.94 -2.02 -36.96
CA ASP A 228 -14.03 -2.92 -37.34
C ASP A 228 -13.84 -4.31 -36.70
N ASP A 229 -14.86 -5.16 -36.81
CA ASP A 229 -14.88 -6.47 -36.16
C ASP A 229 -13.77 -7.40 -36.69
N PHE A 230 -13.39 -7.26 -37.96
CA PHE A 230 -12.31 -8.05 -38.56
C PHE A 230 -10.95 -7.66 -37.99
N THR A 231 -10.66 -6.36 -37.94
CA THR A 231 -9.43 -5.81 -37.37
C THR A 231 -9.34 -6.11 -35.89
N GLU A 232 -10.44 -5.97 -35.15
CA GLU A 232 -10.49 -6.29 -33.72
C GLU A 232 -10.13 -7.77 -33.49
N ASN A 233 -10.70 -8.67 -34.28
CA ASN A 233 -10.44 -10.11 -34.18
C ASN A 233 -9.00 -10.47 -34.61
N GLU A 234 -8.50 -9.91 -35.71
CA GLU A 234 -7.13 -10.13 -36.19
C GLU A 234 -6.10 -9.75 -35.11
N ARG A 235 -6.27 -8.58 -34.49
CA ARG A 235 -5.38 -8.09 -33.44
C ARG A 235 -5.46 -8.94 -32.18
N TYR A 236 -6.65 -9.38 -31.81
CA TYR A 236 -6.85 -10.32 -30.70
C TYR A 236 -6.11 -11.65 -30.95
N VAL A 237 -6.34 -12.30 -32.09
CA VAL A 237 -5.74 -13.59 -32.42
C VAL A 237 -4.23 -13.49 -32.51
N SER A 238 -3.71 -12.44 -33.18
CA SER A 238 -2.27 -12.19 -33.27
C SER A 238 -1.64 -11.99 -31.89
N PHE A 239 -2.30 -11.27 -30.98
CA PHE A 239 -1.81 -11.09 -29.62
C PHE A 239 -1.78 -12.41 -28.85
N VAL A 240 -2.85 -13.20 -28.95
CA VAL A 240 -2.98 -14.49 -28.27
C VAL A 240 -1.88 -15.44 -28.71
N ASP A 241 -1.68 -15.59 -30.02
CA ASP A 241 -0.65 -16.45 -30.59
C ASP A 241 0.76 -16.08 -30.11
N LYS A 242 1.03 -14.78 -30.03
CA LYS A 242 2.37 -14.27 -29.69
C LYS A 242 2.68 -14.24 -28.20
N TYR A 243 1.70 -13.90 -27.35
CA TYR A 243 1.99 -13.54 -25.96
C TYR A 243 1.26 -14.35 -24.89
N LEU A 244 0.17 -15.05 -25.22
CA LEU A 244 -0.67 -15.68 -24.19
C LEU A 244 0.13 -16.65 -23.31
N ASP A 245 0.89 -17.56 -23.91
CA ASP A 245 1.64 -18.57 -23.17
C ASP A 245 2.70 -17.97 -22.25
N THR A 246 3.35 -16.90 -22.67
CA THR A 246 4.31 -16.15 -21.86
C THR A 246 3.64 -15.51 -20.65
N ILE A 247 2.46 -14.90 -20.85
CA ILE A 247 1.69 -14.27 -19.77
C ILE A 247 1.19 -15.33 -18.77
N LEU A 248 0.68 -16.46 -19.25
CA LEU A 248 0.20 -17.54 -18.39
C LEU A 248 1.34 -18.09 -17.52
N LYS A 249 2.51 -18.36 -18.11
CA LYS A 249 3.71 -18.79 -17.36
C LYS A 249 4.16 -17.74 -16.35
N TRP A 250 4.10 -16.45 -16.72
CA TRP A 250 4.44 -15.37 -15.78
C TRP A 250 3.50 -15.37 -14.58
N SER A 251 2.20 -15.52 -14.81
CA SER A 251 1.19 -15.55 -13.75
C SER A 251 1.37 -16.73 -12.78
N GLU A 252 1.76 -17.91 -13.30
CA GLU A 252 2.00 -19.10 -12.48
C GLU A 252 3.23 -18.96 -11.58
N ALA A 253 4.31 -18.37 -12.08
CA ALA A 253 5.51 -18.11 -11.28
C ALA A 253 5.28 -17.04 -10.21
N PHE A 254 4.26 -16.18 -10.39
CA PHE A 254 3.99 -15.02 -9.55
C PHE A 254 3.17 -15.33 -8.30
N PHE A 255 2.24 -16.30 -8.37
CA PHE A 255 1.28 -16.59 -7.30
C PHE A 255 1.01 -18.10 -7.24
N SER A 256 1.97 -18.86 -6.75
CA SER A 256 2.06 -20.30 -7.05
C SER A 256 0.97 -21.20 -6.43
N ASP A 257 0.42 -20.85 -5.27
CA ASP A 257 -0.48 -21.74 -4.50
C ASP A 257 -1.79 -21.07 -4.04
N GLY A 258 -2.10 -19.88 -4.56
CA GLY A 258 -3.27 -19.14 -4.10
C GLY A 258 -3.03 -18.34 -2.81
N THR A 259 -1.81 -18.33 -2.27
CA THR A 259 -1.44 -17.62 -1.05
C THR A 259 -0.27 -16.67 -1.28
N GLU A 260 -0.21 -15.61 -0.50
CA GLU A 260 0.91 -14.65 -0.53
C GLU A 260 1.02 -13.93 0.82
N ASP A 261 2.26 -13.67 1.23
CA ASP A 261 2.59 -12.96 2.46
C ASP A 261 2.78 -11.47 2.17
N PHE A 262 2.08 -10.63 2.93
CA PHE A 262 2.11 -9.18 2.76
C PHE A 262 2.49 -8.46 4.05
N GLN A 263 3.09 -7.28 3.90
CA GLN A 263 2.99 -6.26 4.93
C GLN A 263 1.73 -5.43 4.69
N LEU A 264 0.71 -5.69 5.49
CA LEU A 264 -0.52 -4.95 5.45
C LEU A 264 -0.41 -3.70 6.32
N VAL A 265 -0.69 -2.55 5.73
CA VAL A 265 -0.54 -1.25 6.37
C VAL A 265 -1.88 -0.54 6.41
N HIS A 266 -2.20 0.08 7.55
CA HIS A 266 -3.42 0.85 7.73
C HIS A 266 -3.10 2.26 8.22
N ASP A 267 -3.74 3.25 7.60
CA ASP A 267 -3.88 4.57 8.19
C ASP A 267 -4.72 4.47 9.45
N ILE A 268 -4.17 4.88 10.60
CA ILE A 268 -4.90 4.87 11.87
C ILE A 268 -4.94 6.27 12.50
N LYS A 269 -5.78 6.42 13.52
CA LYS A 269 -5.83 7.61 14.36
C LYS A 269 -5.92 7.20 15.82
N PHE A 270 -5.34 7.99 16.71
CA PHE A 270 -5.64 7.88 18.13
C PHE A 270 -7.10 8.26 18.37
N HIS A 271 -7.78 7.47 19.18
CA HIS A 271 -9.18 7.65 19.52
C HIS A 271 -9.33 8.33 20.88
N GLY A 272 -9.60 9.64 20.86
CA GLY A 272 -9.74 10.46 22.06
C GLY A 272 -8.42 11.03 22.55
N GLN A 273 -8.40 11.45 23.82
CA GLN A 273 -7.20 11.99 24.48
C GLN A 273 -6.33 10.86 25.04
N TYR A 274 -5.09 11.20 25.40
CA TYR A 274 -4.20 10.30 26.12
C TYR A 274 -4.83 9.88 27.45
N ASP A 275 -4.86 8.58 27.69
CA ASP A 275 -5.34 7.97 28.92
C ASP A 275 -4.17 7.88 29.91
N PHE A 276 -4.09 8.84 30.83
CA PHE A 276 -3.00 8.91 31.81
C PHE A 276 -3.04 7.76 32.82
N ASP A 277 -4.23 7.23 33.12
CA ASP A 277 -4.38 6.13 34.08
C ASP A 277 -3.92 4.81 33.47
N LYS A 278 -4.13 4.64 32.16
CA LYS A 278 -3.68 3.46 31.41
C LYS A 278 -2.30 3.64 30.75
N GLY A 279 -1.81 4.87 30.66
CA GLY A 279 -0.50 5.21 30.10
C GLY A 279 -0.41 5.06 28.58
N GLY A 280 -1.42 5.51 27.83
CA GLY A 280 -1.44 5.32 26.39
C GLY A 280 -2.59 5.98 25.62
N PHE A 281 -2.67 5.66 24.32
CA PHE A 281 -3.80 6.02 23.47
C PHE A 281 -4.64 4.80 23.13
N TRP A 282 -5.95 5.01 23.02
CA TRP A 282 -6.82 4.00 22.43
C TRP A 282 -6.72 4.05 20.91
N ILE A 283 -6.53 2.90 20.26
CA ILE A 283 -6.55 2.78 18.80
C ILE A 283 -7.58 1.74 18.38
N GLN A 284 -8.20 1.94 17.22
CA GLN A 284 -9.10 0.95 16.65
C GLN A 284 -8.32 -0.02 15.77
N LEU A 285 -8.41 -1.32 16.05
CA LEU A 285 -7.82 -2.33 15.18
C LEU A 285 -8.63 -2.47 13.87
N PRO A 286 -7.97 -2.52 12.70
CA PRO A 286 -8.64 -2.54 11.40
C PRO A 286 -9.13 -3.95 11.01
N LEU A 287 -9.85 -4.63 11.90
CA LEU A 287 -10.25 -6.05 11.75
C LEU A 287 -11.52 -6.27 10.91
N ARG A 288 -12.29 -5.19 10.68
CA ARG A 288 -13.60 -5.24 10.00
C ARG A 288 -13.70 -4.27 8.81
N SER A 289 -12.56 -3.81 8.29
CA SER A 289 -12.58 -2.79 7.25
C SER A 289 -13.24 -3.34 5.98
N LYS A 290 -14.39 -2.76 5.61
CA LYS A 290 -14.96 -2.95 4.27
C LYS A 290 -14.05 -2.23 3.29
N SER A 291 -13.34 -3.00 2.45
CA SER A 291 -12.50 -2.54 1.34
C SER A 291 -11.26 -1.74 1.77
N ILE A 292 -10.09 -2.30 1.46
CA ILE A 292 -8.80 -1.62 1.56
C ILE A 292 -8.59 -0.84 0.27
N LYS A 293 -8.59 0.50 0.37
CA LYS A 293 -8.74 1.45 -0.75
C LYS A 293 -7.62 1.47 -1.81
N VAL A 294 -6.62 0.59 -1.74
CA VAL A 294 -5.39 0.72 -2.54
C VAL A 294 -5.11 -0.47 -3.46
N SER A 295 -6.06 -1.38 -3.63
CA SER A 295 -6.03 -2.22 -4.83
C SER A 295 -7.44 -2.61 -5.26
N SER A 296 -7.64 -2.78 -6.56
CA SER A 296 -8.84 -3.36 -7.15
C SER A 296 -9.10 -4.81 -6.73
N LEU A 297 -8.26 -5.36 -5.85
CA LEU A 297 -8.38 -6.70 -5.32
C LEU A 297 -8.68 -6.66 -3.83
N ASP A 298 -9.82 -7.23 -3.49
CA ASP A 298 -10.28 -7.48 -2.13
C ASP A 298 -9.49 -8.63 -1.47
N TYR A 299 -8.15 -8.59 -1.53
CA TYR A 299 -7.24 -9.59 -0.91
C TYR A 299 -7.42 -9.75 0.60
N PHE A 300 -8.06 -8.76 1.22
CA PHE A 300 -8.22 -8.67 2.67
C PHE A 300 -9.71 -8.55 3.01
N SER A 301 -10.56 -9.30 2.28
CA SER A 301 -12.02 -9.22 2.41
C SER A 301 -12.55 -9.84 3.71
N GLU A 302 -11.91 -10.92 4.17
CA GLU A 302 -12.39 -11.72 5.29
C GLU A 302 -11.25 -12.07 6.25
N PHE A 303 -11.33 -11.61 7.50
CA PHE A 303 -10.35 -12.00 8.51
C PHE A 303 -10.70 -13.40 9.05
N LEU A 304 -9.89 -14.40 8.72
CA LEU A 304 -10.05 -15.79 9.15
C LEU A 304 -8.80 -16.28 9.88
N PRO A 305 -8.68 -16.02 11.19
CA PRO A 305 -7.46 -16.31 11.94
C PRO A 305 -7.13 -17.80 11.98
N GLN A 306 -5.83 -18.11 11.92
CA GLN A 306 -5.30 -19.48 12.11
C GLN A 306 -4.44 -19.60 13.38
N THR A 307 -4.29 -18.50 14.11
CA THR A 307 -3.43 -18.41 15.29
C THR A 307 -4.26 -18.20 16.56
N PRO A 308 -3.78 -18.66 17.73
CA PRO A 308 -4.53 -18.49 18.99
C PRO A 308 -4.90 -17.03 19.29
N TYR A 309 -3.93 -16.11 19.12
CA TYR A 309 -4.15 -14.67 19.35
C TYR A 309 -5.13 -14.07 18.33
N GLY A 310 -5.06 -14.48 17.06
CA GLY A 310 -6.03 -14.04 16.05
C GLY A 310 -7.44 -14.52 16.36
N GLN A 311 -7.59 -15.76 16.83
CA GLN A 311 -8.88 -16.32 17.23
C GLN A 311 -9.46 -15.60 18.45
N GLU A 312 -8.63 -15.28 19.43
CA GLU A 312 -9.06 -14.50 20.60
C GLU A 312 -9.61 -13.14 20.19
N ILE A 313 -8.92 -12.44 19.29
CA ILE A 313 -9.37 -11.16 18.73
C ILE A 313 -10.70 -11.30 18.00
N ALA A 314 -10.82 -12.29 17.11
CA ALA A 314 -12.04 -12.53 16.37
C ALA A 314 -13.22 -12.84 17.30
N ASN A 315 -13.01 -13.67 18.32
CA ASN A 315 -14.02 -14.00 19.33
C ASN A 315 -14.44 -12.77 20.15
N LYS A 316 -13.48 -12.02 20.69
CA LYS A 316 -13.77 -10.83 21.51
C LYS A 316 -14.50 -9.74 20.73
N THR A 317 -14.11 -9.52 19.49
CA THR A 317 -14.77 -8.50 18.64
C THR A 317 -16.14 -8.96 18.14
N SER A 318 -16.34 -10.25 17.85
CA SER A 318 -17.62 -10.80 17.38
C SER A 318 -18.68 -10.97 18.47
N GLN A 319 -18.30 -11.29 19.70
CA GLN A 319 -19.22 -11.59 20.79
C GLN A 319 -19.91 -10.35 21.39
N VAL A 320 -19.30 -9.17 21.26
CA VAL A 320 -19.72 -7.99 22.01
C VAL A 320 -19.80 -6.78 21.09
N GLU A 321 -21.03 -6.36 20.76
CA GLU A 321 -21.30 -5.32 19.77
C GLU A 321 -20.66 -3.96 20.11
N TYR A 322 -20.42 -3.67 21.40
CA TYR A 322 -19.76 -2.43 21.84
C TYR A 322 -18.22 -2.49 21.84
N ILE A 323 -17.61 -3.68 21.75
CA ILE A 323 -16.14 -3.80 21.58
C ILE A 323 -15.84 -3.51 20.11
N ASN A 324 -15.77 -2.22 19.80
CA ASN A 324 -15.43 -1.69 18.47
C ASN A 324 -13.97 -1.95 18.05
N GLY A 325 -13.29 -2.94 18.66
CA GLY A 325 -11.89 -3.27 18.40
C GLY A 325 -10.91 -2.23 18.95
N TYR A 326 -11.29 -1.45 19.97
CA TYR A 326 -10.39 -0.49 20.60
C TYR A 326 -9.42 -1.18 21.56
N VAL A 327 -8.12 -1.01 21.30
CA VAL A 327 -7.03 -1.53 22.13
C VAL A 327 -6.09 -0.42 22.57
N LEU A 328 -5.44 -0.62 23.71
CA LEU A 328 -4.50 0.35 24.26
C LEU A 328 -3.14 0.25 23.58
N PHE A 329 -2.70 1.34 22.97
CA PHE A 329 -1.32 1.57 22.58
C PHE A 329 -0.58 2.30 23.70
N LYS A 330 0.25 1.58 24.45
CA LYS A 330 1.04 2.15 25.54
C LYS A 330 2.18 3.01 25.00
N ILE A 331 2.30 4.23 25.51
CA ILE A 331 3.38 5.14 25.16
C ILE A 331 3.61 6.13 26.31
N ALA A 332 4.87 6.48 26.57
CA ALA A 332 5.20 7.42 27.64
C ALA A 332 4.61 8.83 27.37
N PRO A 333 4.17 9.58 28.40
CA PRO A 333 3.53 10.88 28.23
C PRO A 333 4.37 11.88 27.43
N GLU A 334 5.69 11.90 27.63
CA GLU A 334 6.61 12.83 26.96
C GLU A 334 6.70 12.54 25.45
N LYS A 335 6.68 11.24 25.08
CA LYS A 335 6.63 10.83 23.66
C LYS A 335 5.26 11.10 23.05
N ALA A 336 4.19 10.88 23.80
CA ALA A 336 2.82 11.19 23.39
C ALA A 336 2.63 12.68 23.09
N GLU A 337 3.19 13.54 23.94
CA GLU A 337 3.19 14.99 23.76
C GLU A 337 3.89 15.42 22.47
N ALA A 338 5.10 14.90 22.23
CA ALA A 338 5.84 15.17 21.00
C ALA A 338 5.03 14.75 19.76
N LEU A 339 4.43 13.57 19.79
CA LEU A 339 3.58 13.04 18.72
C LEU A 339 2.33 13.89 18.43
N ILE A 340 1.62 14.35 19.47
CA ILE A 340 0.41 15.18 19.28
C ILE A 340 0.77 16.57 18.73
N ASN A 341 1.90 17.12 19.16
CA ASN A 341 2.31 18.47 18.78
C ASN A 341 2.91 18.53 17.36
N ASP A 342 3.37 17.42 16.83
CA ASP A 342 3.89 17.31 15.47
C ASP A 342 2.75 17.18 14.44
N LYS A 343 2.55 18.24 13.66
CA LYS A 343 1.52 18.30 12.61
C LYS A 343 1.86 17.46 11.36
N SER A 344 3.10 16.97 11.26
CA SER A 344 3.58 16.13 10.17
C SER A 344 3.37 14.63 10.40
N VAL A 345 2.88 14.24 11.58
CA VAL A 345 2.65 12.84 11.93
C VAL A 345 1.52 12.24 11.08
N LEU A 346 1.83 11.09 10.47
CA LEU A 346 0.90 10.23 9.78
C LEU A 346 1.00 8.82 10.36
N LEU A 347 0.07 8.48 11.25
CA LEU A 347 0.11 7.19 11.95
C LEU A 347 -0.20 6.03 11.00
N GLN A 348 0.74 5.09 10.93
CA GLN A 348 0.61 3.86 10.16
C GLN A 348 0.70 2.67 11.12
N LEU A 349 -0.24 1.73 10.99
CA LEU A 349 -0.20 0.43 11.67
C LEU A 349 0.18 -0.64 10.64
N THR A 350 1.22 -1.41 10.92
CA THR A 350 1.70 -2.48 10.03
C THR A 350 1.55 -3.84 10.69
N MET A 351 1.18 -4.83 9.88
CA MET A 351 1.00 -6.21 10.30
C MET A 351 1.41 -7.15 9.17
N LYS A 352 2.17 -8.19 9.52
CA LYS A 352 2.50 -9.26 8.59
C LYS A 352 1.32 -10.23 8.50
N VAL A 353 0.80 -10.41 7.30
CA VAL A 353 -0.39 -11.24 7.05
C VAL A 353 -0.14 -12.20 5.90
N ARG A 354 -0.87 -13.30 5.90
CA ARG A 354 -1.02 -14.18 4.73
C ARG A 354 -2.42 -14.01 4.16
N SER A 355 -2.51 -13.64 2.89
CA SER A 355 -3.76 -13.73 2.14
C SER A 355 -3.87 -15.13 1.54
N VAL A 356 -5.10 -15.64 1.49
CA VAL A 356 -5.43 -16.97 0.97
C VAL A 356 -6.67 -16.83 0.10
N PHE A 357 -6.53 -17.16 -1.17
CA PHE A 357 -7.66 -17.28 -2.10
C PHE A 357 -8.64 -18.34 -1.59
N LYS A 358 -9.93 -18.03 -1.66
CA LYS A 358 -11.00 -18.95 -1.28
C LYS A 358 -11.71 -19.47 -2.50
N ASP A 359 -12.41 -18.57 -3.18
CA ASP A 359 -13.29 -18.88 -4.29
C ASP A 359 -13.63 -17.60 -5.07
N PHE A 360 -14.47 -17.76 -6.09
CA PHE A 360 -15.07 -16.65 -6.81
C PHE A 360 -16.49 -16.39 -6.31
N GLN A 361 -16.88 -15.12 -6.22
CA GLN A 361 -18.29 -14.72 -6.10
C GLN A 361 -18.99 -15.06 -7.43
N THR A 362 -19.69 -16.18 -7.45
CA THR A 362 -20.30 -16.75 -8.67
C THR A 362 -21.70 -16.22 -8.97
N ASP A 363 -22.18 -15.22 -8.23
CA ASP A 363 -23.50 -14.60 -8.41
C ASP A 363 -23.71 -14.04 -9.83
N ASN A 364 -22.62 -13.67 -10.52
CA ASN A 364 -22.64 -13.29 -11.94
C ASN A 364 -21.50 -13.99 -12.71
N PRO A 365 -21.82 -14.92 -13.64
CA PRO A 365 -20.81 -15.71 -14.34
C PRO A 365 -19.94 -14.92 -15.33
N PHE A 366 -20.31 -13.67 -15.62
CA PHE A 366 -19.57 -12.77 -16.50
C PHE A 366 -18.68 -11.77 -15.75
N VAL A 367 -18.88 -11.66 -14.43
CA VAL A 367 -18.16 -10.71 -13.56
C VAL A 367 -17.89 -11.39 -12.21
N TYR A 368 -16.90 -12.27 -12.16
CA TYR A 368 -16.46 -12.84 -10.89
C TYR A 368 -15.62 -11.83 -10.09
N GLY A 369 -15.98 -11.64 -8.82
CA GLY A 369 -15.09 -11.10 -7.80
C GLY A 369 -14.32 -12.24 -7.15
N ALA A 370 -13.01 -12.10 -6.93
CA ALA A 370 -12.25 -13.09 -6.16
C ALA A 370 -12.43 -12.83 -4.67
N ARG A 371 -12.68 -13.87 -3.89
CA ARG A 371 -12.74 -13.79 -2.42
C ARG A 371 -11.42 -14.27 -1.84
N TYR A 372 -10.90 -13.46 -0.93
CA TYR A 372 -9.69 -13.78 -0.19
C TYR A 372 -9.95 -13.63 1.30
N SER A 373 -9.42 -14.58 2.05
CA SER A 373 -9.28 -14.43 3.49
C SER A 373 -7.86 -14.02 3.84
N TYR A 374 -7.67 -13.47 5.03
CA TYR A 374 -6.33 -13.23 5.57
C TYR A 374 -6.24 -13.55 7.06
N HIS A 375 -5.02 -13.84 7.52
CA HIS A 375 -4.69 -14.00 8.93
C HIS A 375 -3.33 -13.41 9.26
N PHE A 376 -3.12 -13.10 10.53
CA PHE A 376 -1.82 -12.64 11.04
C PHE A 376 -0.82 -13.78 11.09
N LEU A 377 0.40 -13.50 10.63
CA LEU A 377 1.53 -14.41 10.75
C LEU A 377 2.34 -14.17 12.02
N GLU A 378 2.31 -12.94 12.54
CA GLU A 378 3.06 -12.52 13.72
C GLU A 378 2.13 -11.86 14.74
N PRO A 379 2.39 -12.03 16.06
CA PRO A 379 1.59 -11.41 17.10
C PRO A 379 1.91 -9.92 17.30
N ALA A 380 2.96 -9.38 16.69
CA ALA A 380 3.31 -7.97 16.83
C ALA A 380 2.70 -7.14 15.70
N MET A 381 1.96 -6.09 16.05
CA MET A 381 1.62 -4.99 15.15
C MET A 381 2.53 -3.80 15.43
N GLU A 382 3.10 -3.19 14.41
CA GLU A 382 4.04 -2.07 14.55
C GLU A 382 3.37 -0.75 14.20
N LEU A 383 3.63 0.29 15.00
CA LEU A 383 3.16 1.64 14.71
C LEU A 383 4.31 2.52 14.26
N TYR A 384 4.05 3.31 13.22
CA TYR A 384 4.97 4.30 12.65
C TYR A 384 4.34 5.68 12.61
N SER A 385 5.16 6.73 12.67
CA SER A 385 4.72 8.14 12.58
C SER A 385 4.75 8.73 11.18
N ASN A 386 5.18 7.96 10.16
CA ASN A 386 5.32 8.44 8.79
C ASN A 386 4.91 7.40 7.74
N ALA A 387 4.60 7.88 6.53
CA ALA A 387 4.16 7.05 5.40
C ALA A 387 5.24 6.10 4.91
N GLU A 388 6.52 6.47 5.01
CA GLU A 388 7.65 5.66 4.55
C GLU A 388 7.99 4.50 5.51
N LEU A 389 7.33 4.41 6.66
CA LEU A 389 7.55 3.35 7.66
C LEU A 389 9.00 3.27 8.16
N THR A 390 9.63 4.42 8.32
CA THR A 390 11.02 4.53 8.81
C THR A 390 11.10 4.98 10.28
N GLN A 391 10.05 5.65 10.80
CA GLN A 391 9.99 6.14 12.17
C GLN A 391 9.04 5.31 13.03
N LYS A 392 9.53 4.19 13.54
CA LYS A 392 8.75 3.32 14.43
C LYS A 392 8.56 3.98 15.80
N ILE A 393 7.31 4.05 16.27
CA ILE A 393 6.95 4.67 17.55
C ILE A 393 6.60 3.66 18.64
N GLY A 394 6.26 2.42 18.28
CA GLY A 394 6.01 1.34 19.23
C GLY A 394 5.39 0.11 18.56
N GLU A 395 4.93 -0.81 19.41
CA GLU A 395 4.32 -2.07 19.01
C GLU A 395 3.11 -2.39 19.88
N ILE A 396 2.23 -3.23 19.36
CA ILE A 396 1.12 -3.85 20.08
C ILE A 396 1.29 -5.36 19.96
N ASP A 397 1.35 -6.03 21.10
CA ASP A 397 1.35 -7.49 21.16
C ASP A 397 -0.10 -7.99 21.20
N LEU A 398 -0.48 -8.76 20.19
CA LEU A 398 -1.79 -9.36 20.03
C LEU A 398 -2.08 -10.45 21.07
N GLN A 399 -1.07 -10.95 21.78
CA GLN A 399 -1.22 -11.90 22.88
C GLN A 399 -1.61 -11.21 24.21
N ASP A 400 -1.32 -9.92 24.36
CA ASP A 400 -1.58 -9.15 25.58
C ASP A 400 -2.37 -7.87 25.28
N LEU A 401 -3.54 -8.05 24.67
CA LEU A 401 -4.40 -6.93 24.31
C LEU A 401 -5.22 -6.42 25.50
N ILE A 402 -5.02 -5.15 25.81
CA ILE A 402 -5.88 -4.40 26.73
C ILE A 402 -6.99 -3.75 25.92
N TYR A 403 -8.21 -4.26 26.07
CA TYR A 403 -9.40 -3.74 25.40
C TYR A 403 -10.03 -2.59 26.19
N LYS A 404 -10.63 -1.65 25.45
CA LYS A 404 -11.44 -0.60 26.08
C LYS A 404 -12.73 -1.20 26.62
N GLY A 405 -12.97 -1.06 27.93
CA GLY A 405 -14.22 -1.50 28.57
C GLY A 405 -15.44 -0.69 28.11
N PRO A 406 -16.67 -1.18 28.38
CA PRO A 406 -17.86 -0.36 28.23
C PRO A 406 -17.78 0.82 29.20
N ASN A 407 -18.12 2.02 28.70
CA ASN A 407 -18.25 3.22 29.52
C ASN A 407 -19.49 3.15 30.40
#